data_AF-A0A7V4QVL1-F1
#
_entry.id   AF-A0A7V4QVL1-F1
#
_cell.length_a   1.000
_cell.length_b   1.000
_cell.length_c   1.000
_cell.angle_alpha   90.00
_cell.angle_beta   90.00
_cell.angle_gamma   90.00
#
_symmetry.space_group_name_H-M   'P 1'
#
loop_
_entity.id
_entity.type
_entity.pdbx_description
1 polymer ?
#
loop_
_entity_poly.entity_id
_entity_poly.type
_entity_poly.pdbx_seq_one_letter_code
_entity_poly.pdbx_strand_id
1 'polypeptide(L)' 'MEIYDVIKILGICTLLLLSLTFIFGFFRINIPNRFQIHKWLGIITLILGLTHGFIVFYVNNLK' A
#
# COMPACT_ATOMS: atom_id res chain seq x y z
N MET A 1 0.70 -19.59 -8.94
CA MET A 1 1.32 -18.30 -8.63
C MET A 1 2.39 -18.55 -7.61
N GLU A 2 3.65 -18.25 -7.93
CA GLU A 2 4.75 -18.48 -7.01
C GLU A 2 4.74 -17.42 -5.90
N ILE A 3 5.42 -17.69 -4.77
CA ILE A 3 5.51 -16.73 -3.67
C ILE A 3 6.13 -15.40 -4.12
N TYR A 4 7.08 -15.46 -5.07
CA TYR A 4 7.68 -14.26 -5.67
C TYR A 4 6.69 -13.44 -6.49
N ASP A 5 5.77 -14.08 -7.20
CA ASP A 5 4.71 -13.38 -7.93
C ASP A 5 3.75 -12.68 -6.96
N VAL A 6 3.38 -13.35 -5.86
CA VAL A 6 2.55 -12.77 -4.78
C VAL A 6 3.23 -11.52 -4.20
N ILE A 7 4.53 -11.61 -3.88
CA ILE A 7 5.31 -10.50 -3.33
C ILE A 7 5.32 -9.31 -4.31
N LYS A 8 5.56 -9.56 -5.60
CA LYS A 8 5.57 -8.52 -6.64
C LYS A 8 4.24 -7.83 -6.75
N ILE A 9 3.15 -8.60 -6.87
CA ILE A 9 1.79 -8.04 -6.97
C ILE A 9 1.48 -7.19 -5.74
N LEU A 10 1.77 -7.69 -4.54
CA LEU A 10 1.52 -6.98 -3.29
C LEU A 10 2.33 -5.68 -3.19
N GLY A 11 3.59 -5.70 -3.64
CA GLY A 11 4.44 -4.50 -3.71
C GLY A 11 3.88 -3.45 -4.67
N ILE A 12 3.44 -3.85 -5.87
CA ILE A 12 2.81 -2.97 -6.86
C ILE A 12 1.51 -2.38 -6.30
N CYS A 13 0.64 -3.21 -5.71
CA CYS A 13 -0.59 -2.75 -5.07
C CYS A 13 -0.33 -1.73 -3.96
N THR A 14 0.69 -1.98 -3.12
CA THR A 14 1.09 -1.05 -2.05
C THR A 14 1.52 0.29 -2.63
N LEU A 15 2.36 0.29 -3.67
CA LEU A 15 2.85 1.52 -4.32
C LEU A 15 1.72 2.32 -4.98
N LEU A 16 0.78 1.64 -5.65
CA LEU A 16 -0.38 2.29 -6.25
C LEU A 16 -1.26 2.95 -5.19
N LEU A 17 -1.56 2.24 -4.09
CA LEU A 17 -2.35 2.80 -2.99
C LEU A 17 -1.63 3.94 -2.28
N LEU A 18 -0.31 3.85 -2.11
CA LEU A 18 0.50 4.95 -1.57
C LEU A 18 0.42 6.18 -2.47
N SER A 19 0.54 5.98 -3.79
CA SER A 19 0.46 7.07 -4.77
C SER A 19 -0.91 7.75 -4.73
N LEU A 20 -1.99 6.97 -4.67
CA LEU A 20 -3.35 7.50 -4.49
C LEU A 20 -3.49 8.23 -3.16
N THR A 21 -3.02 7.63 -2.06
CA THR A 21 -3.03 8.26 -0.73
C THR A 21 -2.35 9.63 -0.78
N PHE A 22 -1.19 9.73 -1.45
CA PHE A 22 -0.47 10.98 -1.63
C PHE A 22 -1.25 11.98 -2.49
N ILE A 23 -1.86 11.51 -3.59
CA ILE A 23 -2.68 12.38 -4.46
C ILE A 23 -3.83 13.02 -3.66
N PHE A 24 -4.57 12.21 -2.91
CA PHE A 24 -5.66 12.69 -2.06
C PHE A 24 -5.16 13.53 -0.87
N GLY A 25 -3.97 13.27 -0.35
CA GLY A 25 -3.40 13.99 0.79
C GLY A 25 -2.78 15.34 0.42
N PHE A 26 -2.06 15.41 -0.70
CA PHE A 26 -1.24 16.56 -1.09
C PHE A 26 -1.99 17.55 -1.99
N PHE A 27 -2.68 17.07 -3.02
CA PHE A 27 -3.37 17.97 -3.95
C PHE A 27 -4.72 18.42 -3.39
N ARG A 28 -5.06 19.69 -3.61
CA ARG A 28 -6.38 20.28 -3.28
C ARG A 28 -7.43 19.89 -4.33
N ILE A 29 -7.69 18.59 -4.45
CA ILE A 29 -8.71 18.06 -5.36
C ILE A 29 -10.08 18.31 -4.74
N ASN A 30 -11.02 18.84 -5.54
CA ASN A 30 -12.37 19.15 -5.10
C ASN A 30 -13.26 17.88 -5.02
N ILE A 31 -12.96 17.02 -4.04
CA ILE A 31 -13.70 15.78 -3.77
C ILE A 31 -14.31 15.87 -2.36
N PRO A 32 -15.62 15.63 -2.20
CA PRO A 32 -16.24 15.60 -0.88
C PRO A 32 -15.63 14.46 -0.04
N ASN A 33 -15.45 14.71 1.26
CA ASN A 33 -14.84 13.76 2.19
C ASN A 33 -13.39 13.35 1.88
N ARG A 34 -12.64 14.13 1.08
CA ARG A 34 -11.23 13.91 0.74
C ARG A 34 -10.35 13.49 1.94
N PHE A 35 -10.51 14.15 3.10
CA PHE A 35 -9.73 13.82 4.29
C PHE A 35 -10.03 12.42 4.84
N GLN A 36 -11.30 11.98 4.82
CA GLN A 36 -11.67 10.64 5.24
C GLN A 36 -11.15 9.60 4.24
N ILE A 37 -11.24 9.87 2.95
CA ILE A 37 -10.68 9.01 1.88
C ILE A 37 -9.17 8.86 2.07
N HIS A 38 -8.44 9.96 2.24
CA HIS A 38 -7.00 9.93 2.51
C HIS A 38 -6.67 9.13 3.77
N LYS A 39 -7.42 9.32 4.87
CA LYS A 39 -7.22 8.57 6.12
C LYS A 39 -7.34 7.07 5.90
N TRP A 40 -8.43 6.62 5.27
CA TRP A 40 -8.68 5.20 5.03
C TRP A 40 -7.68 4.60 4.04
N LEU A 41 -7.38 5.31 2.94
CA LEU A 41 -6.33 4.91 2.01
C LEU A 41 -4.98 4.77 2.70
N GLY A 42 -4.62 5.69 3.60
CA GLY A 42 -3.39 5.62 4.38
C GLY A 42 -3.33 4.41 5.30
N ILE A 43 -4.41 4.10 6.02
CA ILE A 43 -4.49 2.91 6.88
C ILE A 43 -4.34 1.63 6.06
N ILE A 44 -5.06 1.52 4.94
CA ILE A 44 -5.00 0.33 4.06
C ILE A 44 -3.59 0.19 3.48
N THR A 45 -3.00 1.28 2.99
CA THR A 45 -1.63 1.29 2.45
C THR A 45 -0.61 0.84 3.49
N LEU A 46 -0.72 1.32 4.74
CA LEU A 46 0.17 0.95 5.82
C LEU A 46 0.10 -0.56 6.13
N ILE A 47 -1.12 -1.10 6.26
CA ILE A 47 -1.32 -2.53 6.51
C ILE A 47 -0.74 -3.37 5.36
N LEU A 48 -0.99 -2.97 4.11
CA LEU A 48 -0.49 -3.67 2.94
C LEU A 48 1.05 -3.66 2.88
N GLY A 49 1.64 -2.48 3.14
CA GLY A 49 3.09 -2.29 3.12
C GLY A 49 3.81 -3.06 4.23
N LEU A 50 3.25 -3.09 5.44
CA LEU A 50 3.77 -3.93 6.52
C LEU A 50 3.67 -5.41 6.15
N THR A 51 2.53 -5.84 5.63
CA THR A 51 2.33 -7.24 5.18
C THR A 51 3.35 -7.62 4.10
N HIS A 52 3.57 -6.75 3.10
CA HIS A 52 4.59 -6.95 2.08
C HIS A 52 5.99 -7.06 2.68
N GLY A 53 6.37 -6.14 3.57
CA GLY A 53 7.66 -6.16 4.25
C GLY A 53 7.88 -7.43 5.07
N PHE A 54 6.87 -7.87 5.82
CA PHE A 54 6.94 -9.11 6.61
C PHE A 54 7.11 -10.34 5.73
N ILE A 55 6.38 -10.45 4.62
CA ILE A 55 6.51 -11.59 3.70
C ILE A 55 7.90 -11.60 3.05
N VAL A 56 8.39 -10.45 2.57
CA VAL A 56 9.74 -10.34 2.01
C VAL A 56 10.80 -10.74 3.03
N PHE A 57 10.69 -10.24 4.27
CA PHE A 57 11.60 -10.58 5.35
C PHE A 57 11.60 -12.09 5.64
N TYR A 58 10.41 -12.69 5.77
CA TYR A 58 10.26 -14.11 6.03
C TYR A 58 10.88 -14.97 4.92
N VAL A 59 10.59 -14.65 3.66
CA VAL A 59 11.10 -15.41 2.52
C VAL A 59 12.62 -15.28 2.36
N ASN A 60 13.21 -14.12 2.67
CA ASN A 60 14.65 -13.91 2.47
C ASN A 60 15.52 -14.33 3.67
N ASN A 61 14.98 -14.35 4.90
CA ASN A 61 15.79 -14.54 6.12
C ASN A 61 15.40 -15.76 6.97
N LEU A 62 14.18 -16.29 6.83
CA LEU A 62 13.66 -17.34 7.71
C LEU A 62 13.30 -18.64 6.98
N LYS A 63 13.19 -18.59 5.65
CA LYS A 63 12.89 -19.73 4.79
C LYS A 63 14.12 -20.08 3.96
#